data_AF-A0A7Y0U239-F1
#
_entry.id   AF-A0A7Y0U239-F1
#
_cell.length_a   1.000
_cell.length_b   1.000
_cell.length_c   1.000
_cell.angle_alpha   90.00
_cell.angle_beta   90.00
_cell.angle_gamma   90.00
#
_symmetry.space_group_name_H-M   'P 1'
#
loop_
_entity.id
_entity.type
_entity.pdbx_description
1 polymer ?
#
loop_
_entity_poly.entity_id
_entity_poly.type
_entity_poly.pdbx_seq_one_letter_code
_entity_poly.pdbx_strand_id
1 'polypeptide(L)'
;MATVQLRVDDELKREATAVYEELGLDLSSAIRMFLKRSVVARGIPFATVLEPEASVSAATALQAMTQLGVSARANGVSDLKLEEINQEVAMLRRERRSDG
;
A
#
# COMPACT_ATOMS: atom_id res chain seq x y z
N MET A 1 20.30 -18.88 27.82
CA MET A 1 19.69 -17.55 27.62
C MET A 1 20.66 -16.69 26.82
N ALA A 2 20.18 -15.78 25.99
CA ALA A 2 21.01 -14.82 25.25
C ALA A 2 20.78 -13.41 25.81
N THR A 3 21.83 -12.58 25.82
CA THR A 3 21.78 -11.21 26.32
C THR A 3 21.83 -10.23 25.15
N VAL A 4 21.05 -9.15 25.23
CA VAL A 4 21.09 -8.03 24.27
C VAL A 4 21.56 -6.79 25.02
N GLN A 5 22.61 -6.14 24.52
CA GLN A 5 23.08 -4.85 25.03
C GLN A 5 22.69 -3.76 24.03
N LEU A 6 21.92 -2.77 24.49
CA LEU A 6 21.43 -1.68 23.67
C LEU A 6 21.96 -0.35 24.22
N ARG A 7 22.58 0.46 23.36
CA ARG A 7 22.91 1.86 23.67
C ARG A 7 21.77 2.74 23.18
N VAL A 8 21.27 3.58 24.07
CA VAL A 8 20.21 4.56 23.83
C VAL A 8 20.58 5.85 24.54
N ASP A 9 20.04 6.95 24.05
CA ASP A 9 20.10 8.22 24.76
C ASP A 9 19.32 8.13 26.09
N ASP A 10 19.81 8.80 27.12
CA ASP A 10 19.23 8.75 28.47
C ASP A 10 17.83 9.35 28.53
N GLU A 11 17.56 10.40 27.75
CA GLU A 11 16.24 11.02 27.65
C GLU A 11 15.26 10.08 26.96
N LEU A 12 15.65 9.49 25.82
CA LEU A 12 14.83 8.50 25.12
C LEU A 12 14.47 7.31 26.02
N LYS A 13 15.45 6.82 26.81
CA LYS A 13 15.21 5.72 27.76
C LYS A 13 14.20 6.12 28.82
N ARG A 14 14.33 7.33 29.39
CA ARG A 14 13.44 7.85 30.43
C ARG A 14 12.02 7.99 29.90
N GLU A 15 11.84 8.62 28.74
CA GLU A 15 10.54 8.82 28.11
C GLU A 15 9.86 7.50 27.76
N ALA A 16 10.57 6.57 27.11
CA ALA A 16 10.02 5.27 26.78
C ALA A 16 9.62 4.49 28.04
N THR A 17 10.42 4.56 29.11
CA THR A 17 10.11 3.88 30.38
C THR A 17 8.82 4.43 30.99
N ALA A 18 8.65 5.75 31.04
CA ALA A 18 7.44 6.38 31.58
C ALA A 18 6.18 5.95 30.80
N VAL A 19 6.24 5.95 29.47
CA VAL A 19 5.13 5.50 28.62
C VAL A 19 4.75 4.04 28.91
N TYR A 20 5.74 3.14 29.00
CA TYR A 20 5.43 1.73 29.28
C TYR A 20 4.95 1.50 30.71
N GLU A 21 5.45 2.24 31.70
CA GLU A 21 4.98 2.16 33.08
C GLU A 21 3.52 2.62 33.21
N GLU A 22 3.11 3.67 32.50
CA GLU A 22 1.70 4.09 32.40
C GLU A 22 0.82 2.98 31.80
N LEU A 23 1.38 2.15 30.92
CA LEU A 23 0.73 0.97 30.35
C LEU A 23 0.84 -0.29 31.24
N GLY A 24 1.49 -0.20 32.41
CA GLY A 24 1.70 -1.33 33.33
C GLY A 24 2.75 -2.34 32.84
N LEU A 25 3.73 -1.90 32.03
CA LEU A 25 4.77 -2.73 31.41
C LEU A 25 6.17 -2.19 31.70
N ASP A 26 7.12 -3.08 31.98
CA ASP A 26 8.53 -2.68 32.05
C ASP A 26 9.16 -2.60 30.64
N LEU A 27 10.18 -1.74 30.49
CA LEU A 27 10.88 -1.53 29.22
C LEU A 27 11.47 -2.83 28.64
N SER A 28 11.96 -3.76 29.47
CA SER A 28 12.53 -5.01 28.96
C SER A 28 11.44 -5.92 28.39
N SER A 29 10.25 -5.92 28.98
CA SER A 29 9.09 -6.64 28.46
C SER A 29 8.60 -6.04 27.15
N ALA A 30 8.57 -4.71 27.02
CA ALA A 30 8.27 -4.05 25.75
C ALA A 30 9.28 -4.42 24.63
N ILE A 31 10.58 -4.40 24.93
CA ILE A 31 11.63 -4.82 23.97
C ILE A 31 11.45 -6.30 23.58
N ARG A 32 11.13 -7.18 24.52
CA ARG A 32 10.82 -8.60 24.22
C ARG A 32 9.60 -8.73 23.32
N MET A 33 8.54 -7.96 23.55
CA MET A 33 7.35 -7.96 22.71
C MET A 33 7.67 -7.50 21.28
N PHE A 34 8.45 -6.44 21.14
CA PHE A 34 8.94 -5.96 19.84
C PHE A 34 9.65 -7.08 19.08
N LEU A 35 10.64 -7.73 19.68
CA LEU A 35 11.40 -8.82 19.04
C LEU A 35 10.50 -9.99 18.63
N LYS A 36 9.58 -10.43 19.51
CA LYS A 36 8.62 -11.49 19.18
C LYS A 36 7.72 -11.10 18.00
N ARG A 37 7.24 -9.85 17.98
CA ARG A 37 6.37 -9.38 16.89
C ARG A 37 7.14 -9.26 15.57
N SER A 38 8.40 -8.83 15.60
CA SER A 38 9.26 -8.80 14.41
C SER A 38 9.42 -10.18 13.77
N VAL A 39 9.56 -11.23 14.59
CA VAL A 39 9.66 -12.63 14.10
C VAL A 39 8.36 -13.06 13.42
N VAL A 40 7.20 -12.79 14.04
CA VAL A 40 5.88 -13.14 13.48
C VAL A 40 5.62 -12.38 12.18
N ALA A 41 5.94 -11.08 12.16
CA ALA A 41 5.75 -10.23 10.98
C ALA A 41 6.78 -10.47 9.87
N ARG A 42 7.89 -11.16 10.16
CA ARG A 42 9.08 -11.26 9.31
C ARG A 42 9.55 -9.88 8.81
N GLY A 43 9.52 -8.88 9.69
CA GLY A 43 9.80 -7.48 9.35
C GLY A 43 9.79 -6.58 10.58
N ILE A 44 9.80 -5.26 10.34
CA ILE A 44 9.69 -4.26 11.42
C ILE A 44 8.21 -4.15 11.82
N PRO A 45 7.87 -4.33 13.11
CA PRO A 45 6.49 -4.45 13.59
C PRO A 45 5.83 -3.10 13.87
N PHE A 46 6.11 -2.09 13.04
CA PHE A 46 5.46 -0.80 12.99
C PHE A 46 5.59 -0.23 11.57
N ALA A 47 4.78 0.77 11.22
CA ALA A 47 4.84 1.37 9.89
C ALA A 47 6.20 2.05 9.66
N THR A 48 6.89 1.69 8.58
CA THR A 48 8.19 2.26 8.19
C THR A 48 8.05 3.27 7.06
N VAL A 49 7.03 4.12 7.14
CA VAL A 49 6.77 5.19 6.18
C VAL A 49 6.77 6.51 6.93
N LEU A 50 7.43 7.53 6.37
CA LEU A 50 7.07 8.92 6.65
C LEU A 50 5.65 9.07 6.07
N GLU A 51 4.69 9.57 6.85
CA GLU A 51 3.26 9.74 6.51
C GLU A 51 2.90 9.36 5.06
N PRO A 52 2.16 8.26 4.82
CA PRO A 52 1.94 7.82 3.46
C PRO A 52 1.17 8.90 2.69
N GLU A 53 1.73 9.34 1.55
CA GLU A 53 0.94 9.86 0.43
C GLU A 53 -0.28 8.93 0.30
N ALA A 54 -1.47 9.48 0.57
CA ALA A 54 -2.69 8.75 0.90
C ALA A 54 -2.76 7.38 0.21
N SER A 55 -2.46 6.32 0.97
CA SER A 55 -2.46 4.97 0.40
C SER A 55 -3.88 4.65 -0.03
N VAL A 56 -4.12 4.56 -1.35
CA VAL A 56 -5.44 4.21 -1.90
C VAL A 56 -5.83 2.88 -1.29
N SER A 57 -6.87 2.89 -0.45
CA SER A 57 -7.32 1.68 0.23
C SER A 57 -7.80 0.66 -0.81
N ALA A 58 -7.68 -0.64 -0.50
CA ALA A 58 -8.23 -1.69 -1.36
C ALA A 58 -9.72 -1.48 -1.65
N ALA A 59 -10.47 -0.93 -0.69
CA ALA A 59 -11.87 -0.56 -0.87
C ALA A 59 -12.04 0.59 -1.89
N THR A 60 -11.21 1.62 -1.81
CA THR A 60 -11.20 2.74 -2.76
C THR A 60 -10.84 2.27 -4.17
N ALA A 61 -9.84 1.39 -4.30
CA ALA A 61 -9.47 0.80 -5.58
C ALA A 61 -10.62 -0.01 -6.19
N LEU A 62 -11.29 -0.85 -5.39
CA LEU A 62 -12.44 -1.65 -5.84
C LEU A 62 -13.62 -0.78 -6.27
N GLN A 63 -13.91 0.29 -5.52
CA GLN A 63 -14.95 1.26 -5.88
C GLN A 63 -14.63 1.97 -7.20
N ALA A 64 -13.38 2.40 -7.39
CA ALA A 64 -12.94 3.01 -8.64
C ALA A 64 -13.09 2.04 -9.83
N MET A 65 -12.66 0.78 -9.68
CA MET A 65 -12.83 -0.24 -10.72
C MET A 65 -14.31 -0.51 -11.02
N THR A 66 -15.16 -0.54 -10.00
CA THR A 66 -16.61 -0.74 -10.17
C THR A 66 -17.22 0.43 -10.95
N GLN A 67 -16.87 1.67 -10.61
CA GLN A 67 -17.35 2.86 -11.33
C GLN A 67 -16.87 2.89 -12.78
N LEU A 68 -15.62 2.50 -13.05
CA LEU A 68 -15.10 2.36 -14.42
C LEU A 68 -15.88 1.32 -15.23
N GLY A 69 -16.25 0.19 -14.62
CA GLY A 69 -17.07 -0.83 -15.28
C GLY A 69 -18.50 -0.34 -15.57
N VAL A 70 -19.10 0.41 -14.65
CA VAL A 70 -20.44 0.99 -14.84
C VAL A 70 -20.44 2.05 -15.93
N SER A 71 -19.46 2.95 -15.93
CA SER A 71 -19.34 3.99 -16.97
C SER A 71 -19.00 3.40 -18.33
N ALA A 72 -18.19 2.34 -18.40
CA ALA A 72 -17.93 1.62 -19.64
C ALA A 72 -19.21 1.03 -20.26
N ARG A 73 -20.09 0.44 -19.45
CA ARG A 73 -21.40 -0.07 -19.90
C ARG A 73 -22.35 1.05 -20.30
N ALA A 74 -22.43 2.12 -19.49
CA ALA A 74 -23.29 3.26 -19.78
C ALA A 74 -22.90 3.97 -21.08
N ASN A 75 -21.60 4.04 -21.38
CA ASN A 75 -21.07 4.61 -22.61
C ASN A 75 -20.99 3.61 -23.77
N GLY A 76 -21.50 2.38 -23.62
CA GLY A 76 -21.51 1.36 -24.67
C GLY A 76 -20.14 0.85 -25.10
N VAL A 77 -19.09 1.13 -24.32
CA VAL A 77 -17.70 0.73 -24.62
C VAL A 77 -17.29 -0.57 -23.89
N SER A 78 -18.22 -1.22 -23.17
CA SER A 78 -17.96 -2.44 -22.41
C SER A 78 -17.69 -3.69 -23.26
N ASP A 79 -18.21 -3.74 -24.48
CA ASP A 79 -18.18 -4.93 -25.34
C ASP A 79 -17.33 -4.74 -26.61
N LEU A 80 -16.50 -3.69 -26.65
CA LEU A 80 -15.61 -3.44 -27.79
C LEU A 80 -14.56 -4.54 -27.91
N LYS A 81 -14.65 -5.33 -28.97
CA LYS A 81 -13.64 -6.33 -29.29
C LYS A 81 -12.39 -5.65 -29.84
N LEU A 82 -11.22 -6.08 -29.39
CA LEU A 82 -9.94 -5.54 -29.88
C LEU A 82 -9.81 -5.70 -31.41
N GLU A 83 -10.39 -6.75 -31.97
CA GLU A 83 -10.40 -7.01 -33.40
C GLU A 83 -11.16 -5.92 -34.17
N GLU A 84 -12.32 -5.49 -33.69
CA GLU A 84 -13.14 -4.44 -34.34
C GLU A 84 -12.42 -3.09 -34.28
N ILE A 85 -11.81 -2.75 -33.14
CA ILE A 85 -10.99 -1.54 -32.97
C ILE A 85 -9.80 -1.55 -33.96
N ASN A 86 -9.07 -2.66 -34.03
CA ASN A 86 -7.90 -2.76 -34.89
C ASN A 86 -8.27 -2.67 -36.38
N GLN A 87 -9.43 -3.23 -36.77
CA GLN A 87 -9.93 -3.14 -38.13
C GLN A 87 -10.29 -1.69 -38.51
N GLU A 88 -11.02 -0.98 -37.65
CA GLU A 88 -11.39 0.42 -37.87
C GLU A 88 -10.16 1.33 -37.99
N VAL A 89 -9.19 1.19 -37.07
CA VAL A 89 -7.92 1.95 -37.11
C VAL A 89 -7.13 1.65 -38.39
N ALA A 90 -7.13 0.40 -38.87
CA ALA A 90 -6.46 0.01 -40.11
C ALA A 90 -7.15 0.56 -41.37
N MET A 91 -8.47 0.74 -41.35
CA MET A 91 -9.22 1.37 -42.44
C MET A 91 -8.91 2.87 -42.53
N LEU A 92 -9.03 3.61 -41.41
CA LEU A 92 -8.75 5.05 -41.37
C LEU A 92 -7.30 5.41 -41.78
N ARG A 93 -6.33 4.55 -41.42
CA ARG A 93 -4.92 4.73 -41.82
C ARG A 93 -4.69 4.49 -43.31
N ARG A 94 -5.51 3.64 -43.94
CA ARG A 94 -5.46 3.39 -45.40
C ARG A 94 -6.07 4.55 -46.16
N GLU A 95 -7.21 5.07 -45.72
CA GLU A 95 -7.87 6.23 -46.34
C GLU A 95 -6.98 7.49 -46.30
N ARG A 96 -6.31 7.77 -45.17
CA ARG A 96 -5.34 8.89 -45.10
C ARG A 96 -4.08 8.70 -45.95
N ARG A 97 -3.78 7.47 -46.40
CA ARG A 97 -2.67 7.18 -47.32
C ARG A 97 -3.07 7.26 -48.78
N SER A 98 -4.37 7.23 -49.10
CA SER A 98 -4.88 7.36 -50.47
C SER A 98 -5.29 8.79 -50.83
N ASP A 99 -5.55 9.65 -49.83
CA ASP A 99 -5.88 11.07 -50.00
C ASP A 99 -4.67 12.03 -50.07
N GLY A 100 -3.45 11.49 -50.20
CA GLY A 100 -2.21 12.25 -50.40
C GLY A 100 -1.45 11.75 -51.63
#